data_AF-A0A933D395-F1
#
_entry.id   AF-A0A933D395-F1
#
_cell.length_a   1.000
_cell.length_b   1.000
_cell.length_c   1.000
_cell.angle_alpha   90.00
_cell.angle_beta   90.00
_cell.angle_gamma   90.00
#
_symmetry.space_group_name_H-M   'P 1'
#
loop_
_entity.id
_entity.type
_entity.pdbx_description
1 polymer ?
#
loop_
_entity_poly.entity_id
_entity_poly.type
_entity_poly.pdbx_seq_one_letter_code
_entity_poly.pdbx_strand_id
1 'polypeptide(L)'
;MSIHNPTVLFLLFVITIGNLEGAELYEHKRLSHRALEIVLSECEVTYKDSLLCFPAGGVSICIPTLLLDGKTFDELSTMFSDGDDAYARFQERGRSIGEQLERLRGSDIDALLREYASPPHSFDRETLLQTVREIERPGENVVVNYLMYHLIGLKLAQAAGGNPVQRGDALRYTMIMEAKAQSYLIDAFCAGHLLVPLDDFLSRLHPTNNRNAHDFYNTEGVFVINSRQETWQAFGDKVLEWYAPSYLHVLNACCTSLRELLLTYFASMDAVPPALLSWAQTVSAGESPSALVDRWLMIQEGRNYYESTRMPTLLELPMPISAVWSVRTDSLDEMGVHQRKQYPQLREDGLHDPSLEDIDKDFLYPQHAFPQWVRLDFSRPVGEMIKQDVNIASVRYVQNRNQLPSFMGLLVEGSGSKNVANGSIGWSFGAGYGFTDDILFIKNISAGVALIKPSASTLGLFLSPSTGVTVNYPHLPPVVSGTRLSLGYAWGMQQTREDGLALSIGLESNTYPLGFTYAAIHVRLVYQYLQIQPRVHNVAFGVVMQ
;
A
#
# COMPACT_ATOMS: atom_id res chain seq x y z
N MET A 1 -2.33 -44.79 -17.90
CA MET A 1 -1.02 -44.13 -18.00
C MET A 1 -0.88 -43.27 -16.76
N SER A 2 -0.20 -43.79 -15.72
CA SER A 2 -0.13 -43.16 -14.39
C SER A 2 1.00 -42.14 -14.37
N ILE A 3 0.69 -40.87 -14.12
CA ILE A 3 1.70 -39.81 -13.97
C ILE A 3 2.20 -39.87 -12.53
N HIS A 4 3.23 -40.70 -12.28
CA HIS A 4 3.93 -40.81 -11.00
C HIS A 4 5.29 -40.10 -11.00
N ASN A 5 5.49 -39.10 -11.86
CA ASN A 5 6.75 -38.38 -11.88
C ASN A 5 6.62 -37.08 -11.06
N PRO A 6 7.10 -37.04 -9.80
CA PRO A 6 7.00 -35.86 -8.94
C PRO A 6 7.65 -34.61 -9.56
N THR A 7 8.60 -34.80 -10.49
CA THR A 7 9.22 -33.74 -11.26
C THR A 7 8.24 -33.02 -12.19
N VAL A 8 7.26 -33.73 -12.76
CA VAL A 8 6.21 -33.13 -13.61
C VAL A 8 5.20 -32.36 -12.77
N LEU A 9 4.88 -32.86 -11.57
CA LEU A 9 4.01 -32.15 -10.63
C LEU A 9 4.67 -30.85 -10.12
N PHE A 10 5.98 -30.91 -9.82
CA PHE A 10 6.77 -29.75 -9.42
C PHE A 10 6.92 -28.73 -10.54
N LEU A 11 7.17 -29.16 -11.79
CA LEU A 11 7.21 -28.27 -12.95
C LEU A 11 5.84 -27.63 -13.24
N LEU A 12 4.74 -28.38 -13.14
CA LEU A 12 3.39 -27.81 -13.26
C LEU A 12 3.12 -26.82 -12.12
N PHE A 13 3.56 -27.09 -10.89
CA PHE A 13 3.41 -26.19 -9.75
C PHE A 13 4.22 -24.88 -9.94
N VAL A 14 5.47 -24.97 -10.41
CA VAL A 14 6.33 -23.80 -10.71
C VAL A 14 5.78 -23.00 -11.90
N ILE A 15 5.26 -23.66 -12.95
CA ILE A 15 4.59 -22.99 -14.08
C ILE A 15 3.30 -22.30 -13.62
N THR A 16 2.59 -22.87 -12.64
CA THR A 16 1.38 -22.25 -12.09
C THR A 16 1.73 -21.02 -11.23
N ILE A 17 2.82 -21.07 -10.46
CA ILE A 17 3.30 -19.91 -9.67
C ILE A 17 3.83 -18.78 -10.56
N GLY A 18 4.56 -19.11 -11.63
CA GLY A 18 5.00 -18.10 -12.61
C GLY A 18 3.85 -17.38 -13.34
N ASN A 19 2.66 -17.98 -13.39
CA ASN A 19 1.46 -17.35 -13.93
C ASN A 19 0.74 -16.43 -12.93
N LEU A 20 1.05 -16.49 -11.63
CA LEU A 20 0.40 -15.65 -10.61
C LEU A 20 0.93 -14.21 -10.61
N GLU A 21 2.21 -13.99 -10.92
CA GLU A 21 2.76 -12.62 -11.10
C GLU A 21 2.14 -11.91 -12.31
N GLY A 22 1.60 -12.66 -13.27
CA GLY A 22 0.86 -12.08 -14.39
C GLY A 22 -0.58 -11.64 -14.06
N ALA A 23 -1.16 -12.12 -12.95
CA ALA A 23 -2.57 -11.86 -12.64
C ALA A 23 -2.80 -10.40 -12.21
N GLU A 24 -1.96 -9.87 -11.34
CA GLU A 24 -1.99 -8.47 -10.88
C GLU A 24 -1.82 -7.50 -12.06
N LEU A 25 -0.76 -7.70 -12.85
CA LEU A 25 -0.47 -6.88 -14.03
C LEU A 25 -1.64 -6.92 -15.03
N TYR A 26 -2.34 -8.05 -15.13
CA TYR A 26 -3.52 -8.21 -15.96
C TYR A 26 -4.72 -7.40 -15.43
N GLU A 27 -5.00 -7.42 -14.12
CA GLU A 27 -6.08 -6.63 -13.50
C GLU A 27 -5.85 -5.13 -13.71
N HIS A 28 -4.63 -4.65 -13.48
CA HIS A 28 -4.23 -3.27 -13.75
C HIS A 28 -4.46 -2.88 -15.21
N LYS A 29 -3.98 -3.73 -16.13
CA LYS A 29 -4.13 -3.50 -17.57
C LYS A 29 -5.60 -3.38 -17.93
N ARG A 30 -6.42 -4.31 -17.44
CA ARG A 30 -7.84 -4.37 -17.77
C ARG A 30 -8.63 -3.19 -17.19
N LEU A 31 -8.34 -2.78 -15.95
CA LEU A 31 -8.95 -1.59 -15.33
C LEU A 31 -8.64 -0.33 -16.14
N SER A 32 -7.37 -0.05 -16.40
CA SER A 32 -6.95 1.16 -17.13
C SER A 32 -7.47 1.14 -18.58
N HIS A 33 -7.47 -0.03 -19.23
CA HIS A 33 -8.04 -0.20 -20.57
C HIS A 33 -9.54 0.12 -20.58
N ARG A 34 -10.30 -0.46 -19.64
CA ARG A 34 -11.75 -0.30 -19.57
C ARG A 34 -12.12 1.14 -19.20
N ALA A 35 -11.40 1.75 -18.27
CA ALA A 35 -11.60 3.14 -17.88
C ALA A 35 -11.39 4.08 -19.08
N LEU A 36 -10.30 3.88 -19.82
CA LEU A 36 -10.01 4.63 -21.03
C LEU A 36 -11.09 4.44 -22.09
N GLU A 37 -11.48 3.20 -22.40
CA GLU A 37 -12.51 2.90 -23.40
C GLU A 37 -13.84 3.62 -23.09
N ILE A 38 -14.30 3.55 -21.83
CA ILE A 38 -15.53 4.21 -21.38
C ILE A 38 -15.43 5.72 -21.63
N VAL A 39 -14.38 6.37 -21.14
CA VAL A 39 -14.28 7.83 -21.20
C VAL A 39 -14.01 8.33 -22.62
N LEU A 40 -13.23 7.60 -23.43
CA LEU A 40 -13.06 7.91 -24.85
C LEU A 40 -14.39 7.83 -25.60
N SER A 41 -15.24 6.85 -25.29
CA SER A 41 -16.58 6.74 -25.88
C SER A 41 -17.49 7.91 -25.49
N GLU A 42 -17.45 8.36 -24.23
CA GLU A 42 -18.18 9.54 -23.74
C GLU A 42 -17.74 10.83 -24.45
N CYS A 43 -16.48 10.87 -24.89
CA CYS A 43 -15.88 12.01 -25.59
C CYS A 43 -15.98 11.91 -27.12
N GLU A 44 -16.66 10.90 -27.65
CA GLU A 44 -16.77 10.62 -29.08
C GLU A 44 -15.39 10.48 -29.77
N VAL A 45 -14.37 10.03 -29.03
CA VAL A 45 -13.03 9.80 -29.58
C VAL A 45 -13.06 8.53 -30.42
N THR A 46 -12.56 8.64 -31.65
CA THR A 46 -12.58 7.53 -32.62
C THR A 46 -11.22 6.88 -32.76
N TYR A 47 -11.21 5.57 -33.00
CA TYR A 47 -10.00 4.83 -33.36
C TYR A 47 -9.88 4.74 -34.88
N LYS A 48 -8.78 5.27 -35.45
CA LYS A 48 -8.53 5.21 -36.89
C LYS A 48 -7.06 4.93 -37.16
N ASP A 49 -6.76 3.83 -37.86
CA ASP A 49 -5.40 3.49 -38.30
C ASP A 49 -4.34 3.52 -37.18
N SER A 50 -4.68 3.04 -35.98
CA SER A 50 -3.82 3.13 -34.77
C SER A 50 -3.60 4.54 -34.22
N LEU A 51 -4.57 5.42 -34.48
CA LEU A 51 -4.64 6.75 -33.89
C LEU A 51 -5.91 6.90 -33.05
N LEU A 52 -5.80 7.63 -31.94
CA LEU A 52 -6.91 8.16 -31.16
C LEU A 52 -7.23 9.55 -31.68
N CYS A 53 -8.42 9.72 -32.26
CA CYS A 53 -8.85 10.94 -32.93
C CYS A 53 -9.91 11.68 -32.11
N PHE A 54 -9.50 12.78 -31.49
CA PHE A 54 -10.29 13.62 -30.60
C PHE A 54 -11.04 14.71 -31.41
N PRO A 55 -12.37 14.86 -31.24
CA PRO A 55 -13.14 15.86 -31.95
C PRO A 55 -12.91 17.26 -31.37
N ALA A 56 -12.41 18.22 -32.16
CA ALA A 56 -12.12 19.57 -31.67
C ALA A 56 -12.64 20.66 -32.61
N GLY A 57 -13.85 21.18 -32.34
CA GLY A 57 -14.37 22.37 -33.01
C GLY A 57 -14.39 22.30 -34.55
N GLY A 58 -14.65 21.11 -35.11
CA GLY A 58 -14.66 20.85 -36.56
C GLY A 58 -13.35 20.30 -37.14
N VAL A 59 -12.29 20.17 -36.34
CA VAL A 59 -11.04 19.48 -36.72
C VAL A 59 -10.82 18.29 -35.79
N SER A 60 -10.40 17.16 -36.35
CA SER A 60 -10.01 15.98 -35.56
C SER A 60 -8.52 16.02 -35.25
N ILE A 61 -8.15 15.88 -33.99
CA ILE A 61 -6.75 15.80 -33.55
C ILE A 61 -6.44 14.35 -33.26
N CYS A 62 -5.48 13.78 -33.98
CA CYS A 62 -5.16 12.37 -33.85
C CYS A 62 -3.77 12.19 -33.21
N ILE A 63 -3.68 11.39 -32.15
CA ILE A 63 -2.41 10.96 -31.54
C ILE A 63 -2.23 9.45 -31.74
N PRO A 64 -0.99 8.93 -31.77
CA PRO A 64 -0.75 7.49 -31.80
C PRO A 64 -1.37 6.78 -30.59
N THR A 65 -1.91 5.58 -30.80
CA THR A 65 -2.41 4.72 -29.70
C THR A 65 -1.26 4.13 -28.89
N LEU A 66 -0.10 3.97 -29.52
CA LEU A 66 1.16 3.60 -28.86
C LEU A 66 1.84 4.87 -28.35
N LEU A 67 1.85 5.04 -27.03
CA LEU A 67 2.22 6.29 -26.39
C LEU A 67 3.72 6.36 -26.08
N LEU A 68 4.32 5.31 -25.54
CA LEU A 68 5.75 5.28 -25.20
C LEU A 68 6.27 3.85 -25.36
N ASP A 69 7.43 3.69 -26.01
CA ASP A 69 8.09 2.38 -26.20
C ASP A 69 7.18 1.31 -26.85
N GLY A 70 6.30 1.73 -27.76
CA GLY A 70 5.35 0.84 -28.42
C GLY A 70 4.23 0.33 -27.50
N LYS A 71 4.03 0.92 -26.32
CA LYS A 71 3.01 0.53 -25.34
C LYS A 71 1.76 1.39 -25.45
N THR A 72 0.60 0.76 -25.27
CA THR A 72 -0.68 1.47 -25.11
C THR A 72 -0.78 2.14 -23.73
N PHE A 73 -1.84 2.93 -23.51
CA PHE A 73 -2.11 3.57 -22.21
C PHE A 73 -2.19 2.57 -21.05
N ASP A 74 -2.95 1.49 -21.22
CA ASP A 74 -3.11 0.44 -20.22
C ASP A 74 -1.81 -0.31 -19.96
N GLU A 75 -1.03 -0.61 -21.00
CA GLU A 75 0.29 -1.23 -20.85
C GLU A 75 1.29 -0.33 -20.14
N LEU A 76 1.21 0.99 -20.32
CA LEU A 76 2.01 1.93 -19.56
C LEU A 76 1.59 2.00 -18.10
N SER A 77 0.28 2.07 -17.83
CA SER A 77 -0.24 2.05 -16.46
C SER A 77 0.26 0.82 -15.70
N THR A 78 0.19 -0.36 -16.32
CA THR A 78 0.72 -1.62 -15.77
C THR A 78 2.24 -1.63 -15.66
N MET A 79 2.97 -1.16 -16.68
CA MET A 79 4.44 -1.06 -16.61
C MET A 79 4.88 -0.13 -15.49
N PHE A 80 4.11 0.91 -15.19
CA PHE A 80 4.43 1.84 -14.13
C PHE A 80 4.11 1.28 -12.74
N SER A 81 3.15 0.36 -12.61
CA SER A 81 2.92 -0.41 -11.37
C SER A 81 3.95 -1.51 -11.15
N ASP A 82 4.54 -2.06 -12.22
CA ASP A 82 5.61 -3.07 -12.16
C ASP A 82 6.85 -2.53 -11.42
N GLY A 83 6.96 -2.85 -10.12
CA GLY A 83 8.00 -2.34 -9.24
C GLY A 83 7.50 -2.00 -7.82
N ASP A 84 6.77 -2.93 -7.19
CA ASP A 84 6.21 -2.83 -5.84
C ASP A 84 7.21 -2.54 -4.71
N ASP A 85 8.52 -2.65 -5.00
CA ASP A 85 9.59 -2.21 -4.11
C ASP A 85 9.66 -0.67 -3.95
N ALA A 86 8.85 0.08 -4.72
CA ALA A 86 8.68 1.50 -4.53
C ALA A 86 7.93 1.76 -3.21
N TYR A 87 8.70 2.10 -2.17
CA TYR A 87 8.23 2.60 -0.87
C TYR A 87 7.25 3.80 -0.93
N ALA A 88 6.79 4.21 -2.12
CA ALA A 88 5.77 5.22 -2.36
C ALA A 88 4.35 4.64 -2.59
N ARG A 89 4.20 3.33 -2.75
CA ARG A 89 2.91 2.64 -3.00
C ARG A 89 2.26 2.20 -1.69
N PHE A 90 1.91 3.16 -0.84
CA PHE A 90 1.21 2.90 0.42
C PHE A 90 0.28 4.07 0.75
N GLN A 91 -0.76 3.83 1.53
CA GLN A 91 -1.49 4.88 2.24
C GLN A 91 -1.01 4.97 3.69
N GLU A 92 -1.07 6.16 4.26
CA GLU A 92 -0.74 6.36 5.68
C GLU A 92 -1.92 5.91 6.55
N ARG A 93 -1.79 4.72 7.15
CA ARG A 93 -2.83 4.15 8.02
C ARG A 93 -3.24 5.13 9.11
N GLY A 94 -4.56 5.32 9.25
CA GLY A 94 -5.13 6.23 10.25
C GLY A 94 -5.04 7.72 9.91
N ARG A 95 -4.58 8.07 8.70
CA ARG A 95 -4.64 9.44 8.17
C ARG A 95 -5.66 9.57 7.05
N SER A 96 -6.45 10.64 7.05
CA SER A 96 -7.43 10.88 5.99
C SER A 96 -6.74 11.26 4.68
N ILE A 97 -7.48 11.29 3.57
CA ILE A 97 -6.98 11.80 2.28
C ILE A 97 -6.46 13.24 2.43
N GLY A 98 -7.17 14.09 3.19
CA GLY A 98 -6.74 15.47 3.44
C GLY A 98 -5.41 15.55 4.19
N GLU A 99 -5.22 14.74 5.23
CA GLU A 99 -3.98 14.69 6.02
C GLU A 99 -2.80 14.10 5.24
N GLN A 100 -3.05 13.10 4.40
CA GLN A 100 -2.04 12.51 3.50
C GLN A 100 -1.53 13.55 2.49
N LEU A 101 -2.37 14.50 2.09
CA LEU A 101 -2.04 15.56 1.15
C LEU A 101 -1.42 16.81 1.80
N GLU A 102 -1.37 16.93 3.13
CA GLU A 102 -0.78 18.10 3.82
C GLU A 102 0.69 18.32 3.50
N ARG A 103 1.41 17.24 3.17
CA ARG A 103 2.84 17.29 2.85
C ARG A 103 3.11 18.00 1.52
N LEU A 104 2.12 18.04 0.63
CA LEU A 104 2.25 18.64 -0.70
C LEU A 104 1.94 20.14 -0.64
N ARG A 105 2.97 20.97 -0.45
CA ARG A 105 2.80 22.43 -0.36
C ARG A 105 2.58 23.05 -1.74
N GLY A 106 1.85 24.16 -1.79
CA GLY A 106 1.59 24.87 -3.04
C GLY A 106 2.86 25.29 -3.80
N SER A 107 3.94 25.63 -3.08
CA SER A 107 5.26 25.94 -3.70
C SER A 107 5.90 24.74 -4.39
N ASP A 108 5.71 23.54 -3.83
CA ASP A 108 6.29 22.31 -4.36
C ASP A 108 5.53 21.90 -5.64
N ILE A 109 4.20 22.08 -5.64
CA ILE A 109 3.36 21.93 -6.84
C ILE A 109 3.73 22.96 -7.91
N ASP A 110 3.85 24.23 -7.55
CA ASP A 110 4.23 25.31 -8.48
C ASP A 110 5.58 25.05 -9.14
N ALA A 111 6.58 24.63 -8.38
CA ALA A 111 7.89 24.26 -8.91
C ALA A 111 7.79 23.11 -9.93
N LEU A 112 7.08 22.05 -9.57
CA LEU A 112 6.89 20.88 -10.43
C LEU A 112 6.09 21.20 -11.69
N LEU A 113 5.03 22.01 -11.59
CA LEU A 113 4.27 22.43 -12.77
C LEU A 113 5.10 23.32 -13.69
N ARG A 114 5.93 24.24 -13.15
CA ARG A 114 6.84 25.02 -13.99
C ARG A 114 7.84 24.15 -14.75
N GLU A 115 8.32 23.08 -14.12
CA GLU A 115 9.33 22.20 -14.69
C GLU A 115 8.75 21.24 -15.73
N TYR A 116 7.58 20.64 -15.45
CA TYR A 116 7.07 19.50 -16.22
C TYR A 116 5.75 19.76 -16.96
N ALA A 117 5.11 20.92 -16.81
CA ALA A 117 3.87 21.25 -17.54
C ALA A 117 4.08 21.74 -18.98
N SER A 118 5.29 21.58 -19.53
CA SER A 118 5.56 21.77 -20.95
C SER A 118 5.95 20.44 -21.57
N PRO A 119 5.41 20.07 -22.75
CA PRO A 119 5.83 18.84 -23.40
C PRO A 119 7.33 18.91 -23.71
N PRO A 120 8.09 17.82 -23.47
CA PRO A 120 9.50 17.81 -23.77
C PRO A 120 9.73 18.00 -25.27
N HIS A 121 10.85 18.64 -25.62
CA HIS A 121 11.21 18.87 -27.02
C HIS A 121 11.51 17.58 -27.79
N SER A 122 11.82 16.48 -27.09
CA SER A 122 12.01 15.15 -27.65
C SER A 122 11.16 14.13 -26.90
N PHE A 123 10.59 13.19 -27.66
CA PHE A 123 9.98 11.97 -27.11
C PHE A 123 11.00 10.82 -27.08
N ASP A 124 12.26 11.14 -26.77
CA ASP A 124 13.27 10.12 -26.55
C ASP A 124 12.89 9.27 -25.32
N ARG A 125 13.04 7.95 -25.45
CA ARG A 125 12.58 6.98 -24.47
C ARG A 125 13.25 7.18 -23.12
N GLU A 126 14.57 7.31 -23.11
CA GLU A 126 15.36 7.40 -21.88
C GLU A 126 15.05 8.71 -21.15
N THR A 127 14.96 9.81 -21.91
CA THR A 127 14.58 11.13 -21.39
C THR A 127 13.19 11.11 -20.75
N LEU A 128 12.19 10.52 -21.42
CA LEU A 128 10.82 10.46 -20.89
C LEU A 128 10.70 9.59 -19.64
N LEU A 129 11.31 8.40 -19.65
CA LEU A 129 11.30 7.51 -18.49
C LEU A 129 12.03 8.15 -17.30
N GLN A 130 13.15 8.84 -17.55
CA GLN A 130 13.87 9.57 -16.53
C GLN A 130 13.01 10.71 -15.97
N THR A 131 12.35 11.49 -16.83
CA THR A 131 11.45 12.57 -16.41
C THR A 131 10.30 12.05 -15.54
N VAL A 132 9.67 10.95 -15.96
CA VAL A 132 8.59 10.31 -15.18
C VAL A 132 9.12 9.88 -13.81
N ARG A 133 10.34 9.32 -13.72
CA ARG A 133 10.95 8.91 -12.45
C ARG A 133 11.33 10.08 -11.56
N GLU A 134 11.76 11.20 -12.12
CA GLU A 134 12.16 12.40 -11.37
C GLU A 134 10.99 13.10 -10.68
N ILE A 135 9.78 12.98 -11.25
CA ILE A 135 8.54 13.48 -10.62
C ILE A 135 8.20 12.68 -9.36
N GLU A 136 8.51 11.38 -9.34
CA GLU A 136 8.17 10.47 -8.25
C GLU A 136 8.82 10.91 -6.93
N ARG A 137 8.04 10.84 -5.85
CA ARG A 137 8.53 11.13 -4.50
C ARG A 137 8.56 9.83 -3.69
N PRO A 138 9.72 9.15 -3.60
CA PRO A 138 9.82 7.83 -2.95
C PRO A 138 9.58 7.84 -1.44
N GLY A 139 9.50 9.02 -0.82
CA GLY A 139 9.15 9.19 0.60
C GLY A 139 7.70 9.62 0.82
N GLU A 140 6.92 9.79 -0.25
CA GLU A 140 5.52 10.20 -0.17
C GLU A 140 4.60 9.03 -0.52
N ASN A 141 3.36 9.11 -0.04
CA ASN A 141 2.36 8.07 -0.20
C ASN A 141 1.76 8.04 -1.62
N VAL A 142 0.93 7.02 -1.86
CA VAL A 142 0.27 6.73 -3.14
C VAL A 142 -0.65 7.87 -3.59
N VAL A 143 -1.32 8.53 -2.64
CA VAL A 143 -2.27 9.62 -2.89
C VAL A 143 -1.56 10.89 -3.35
N VAL A 144 -0.42 11.22 -2.73
CA VAL A 144 0.42 12.36 -3.13
C VAL A 144 0.99 12.15 -4.52
N ASN A 145 1.57 10.97 -4.78
CA ASN A 145 2.14 10.66 -6.09
C ASN A 145 1.06 10.67 -7.18
N TYR A 146 -0.11 10.08 -6.94
CA TYR A 146 -1.27 10.19 -7.84
C TYR A 146 -1.57 11.65 -8.19
N LEU A 147 -1.76 12.51 -7.18
CA LEU A 147 -2.14 13.91 -7.40
C LEU A 147 -1.07 14.67 -8.18
N MET A 148 0.22 14.44 -7.89
CA MET A 148 1.31 15.08 -8.61
C MET A 148 1.29 14.79 -10.11
N TYR A 149 1.23 13.52 -10.50
CA TYR A 149 1.17 13.14 -11.92
C TYR A 149 -0.11 13.64 -12.57
N HIS A 150 -1.24 13.55 -11.86
CA HIS A 150 -2.53 14.00 -12.37
C HIS A 150 -2.53 15.51 -12.64
N LEU A 151 -2.02 16.35 -11.72
CA LEU A 151 -1.93 17.80 -11.92
C LEU A 151 -1.03 18.20 -13.11
N ILE A 152 0.09 17.49 -13.32
CA ILE A 152 0.92 17.68 -14.52
C ILE A 152 0.10 17.34 -15.77
N GLY A 153 -0.60 16.20 -15.74
CA GLY A 153 -1.53 15.77 -16.79
C GLY A 153 -2.57 16.85 -17.11
N LEU A 154 -3.24 17.42 -16.10
CA LEU A 154 -4.23 18.48 -16.29
C LEU A 154 -3.63 19.73 -16.97
N LYS A 155 -2.42 20.15 -16.55
CA LYS A 155 -1.76 21.31 -17.17
C LYS A 155 -1.34 21.05 -18.61
N LEU A 156 -0.84 19.85 -18.92
CA LEU A 156 -0.54 19.45 -20.29
C LEU A 156 -1.81 19.33 -21.14
N ALA A 157 -2.92 18.86 -20.56
CA ALA A 157 -4.22 18.81 -21.21
C ALA A 157 -4.71 20.22 -21.58
N GLN A 158 -4.57 21.19 -20.66
CA GLN A 158 -4.86 22.60 -20.91
C GLN A 158 -3.99 23.15 -22.05
N ALA A 159 -2.68 22.89 -22.02
CA ALA A 159 -1.75 23.32 -23.05
C ALA A 159 -2.10 22.71 -24.43
N ALA A 160 -2.49 21.43 -24.47
CA ALA A 160 -2.91 20.75 -25.69
C ALA A 160 -4.18 21.36 -26.28
N GLY A 161 -5.15 21.75 -25.44
CA GLY A 161 -6.35 22.45 -25.88
C GLY A 161 -6.05 23.86 -26.39
N GLY A 162 -5.23 24.62 -25.67
CA GLY A 162 -4.96 26.04 -25.93
C GLY A 162 -3.92 26.37 -27.01
N ASN A 163 -2.98 25.46 -27.32
CA ASN A 163 -1.89 25.73 -28.26
C ASN A 163 -1.89 24.76 -29.46
N PRO A 164 -2.34 25.20 -30.65
CA PRO A 164 -2.39 24.35 -31.85
C PRO A 164 -1.05 23.76 -32.29
N VAL A 165 0.09 24.42 -31.99
CA VAL A 165 1.42 24.02 -32.49
C VAL A 165 1.95 22.77 -31.79
N GLN A 166 1.70 22.63 -30.47
CA GLN A 166 2.22 21.53 -29.64
C GLN A 166 1.13 20.53 -29.23
N ARG A 167 -0.06 20.68 -29.77
CA ARG A 167 -1.29 20.00 -29.36
C ARG A 167 -1.20 18.47 -29.35
N GLY A 168 -0.66 17.85 -30.40
CA GLY A 168 -0.55 16.40 -30.48
C GLY A 168 0.43 15.82 -29.46
N ASP A 169 1.60 16.46 -29.33
CA ASP A 169 2.65 16.07 -28.40
C ASP A 169 2.25 16.28 -26.94
N ALA A 170 1.66 17.44 -26.64
CA ALA A 170 1.12 17.74 -25.31
C ALA A 170 0.03 16.74 -24.91
N LEU A 171 -0.90 16.40 -25.81
CA LEU A 171 -1.95 15.41 -25.54
C LEU A 171 -1.37 14.01 -25.37
N ARG A 172 -0.36 13.62 -26.16
CA ARG A 172 0.35 12.35 -25.98
C ARG A 172 1.02 12.27 -24.60
N TYR A 173 1.71 13.34 -24.20
CA TYR A 173 2.40 13.38 -22.89
C TYR A 173 1.41 13.44 -21.72
N THR A 174 0.27 14.12 -21.91
CA THR A 174 -0.89 14.10 -21.00
C THR A 174 -1.33 12.66 -20.71
N MET A 175 -1.49 11.84 -21.75
CA MET A 175 -1.89 10.43 -21.60
C MET A 175 -0.82 9.59 -20.88
N ILE A 176 0.47 9.88 -21.07
CA ILE A 176 1.57 9.19 -20.36
C ILE A 176 1.54 9.52 -18.86
N MET A 177 1.36 10.79 -18.51
CA MET A 177 1.27 11.23 -17.11
C MET A 177 0.05 10.64 -16.42
N GLU A 178 -1.10 10.63 -17.10
CA GLU A 178 -2.30 10.00 -16.57
C GLU A 178 -2.15 8.49 -16.41
N ALA A 179 -1.45 7.79 -17.31
CA ALA A 179 -1.18 6.36 -17.15
C ALA A 179 -0.35 6.09 -15.87
N LYS A 180 0.66 6.93 -15.58
CA LYS A 180 1.42 6.85 -14.32
C LYS A 180 0.54 7.21 -13.12
N ALA A 181 -0.30 8.23 -13.22
CA ALA A 181 -1.26 8.60 -12.17
C ALA A 181 -2.21 7.43 -11.86
N GLN A 182 -2.79 6.78 -12.87
CA GLN A 182 -3.66 5.62 -12.68
C GLN A 182 -2.94 4.43 -12.05
N SER A 183 -1.65 4.23 -12.35
CA SER A 183 -0.86 3.20 -11.67
C SER A 183 -0.80 3.41 -10.15
N TYR A 184 -0.83 4.66 -9.66
CA TYR A 184 -0.93 4.94 -8.22
C TYR A 184 -2.39 4.90 -7.76
N LEU A 185 -3.31 5.40 -8.58
CA LEU A 185 -4.72 5.43 -8.24
C LEU A 185 -5.26 4.02 -7.97
N ILE A 186 -4.90 3.01 -8.78
CA ILE A 186 -5.34 1.63 -8.59
C ILE A 186 -4.82 1.07 -7.25
N ASP A 187 -3.52 1.20 -6.97
CA ASP A 187 -2.92 0.77 -5.70
C ASP A 187 -3.57 1.43 -4.49
N ALA A 188 -4.02 2.68 -4.62
CA ALA A 188 -4.68 3.39 -3.54
C ALA A 188 -5.98 2.71 -3.07
N PHE A 189 -6.54 1.79 -3.87
CA PHE A 189 -7.70 0.97 -3.53
C PHE A 189 -7.35 -0.43 -2.99
N CYS A 190 -6.12 -0.90 -3.14
CA CYS A 190 -5.74 -2.25 -2.71
C CYS A 190 -5.55 -2.32 -1.19
N ALA A 191 -6.14 -3.34 -0.58
CA ALA A 191 -6.13 -3.52 0.87
C ALA A 191 -4.71 -3.66 1.47
N GLY A 192 -3.78 -4.28 0.74
CA GLY A 192 -2.37 -4.38 1.10
C GLY A 192 -1.71 -3.01 1.21
N HIS A 193 -1.88 -2.15 0.21
CA HIS A 193 -1.35 -0.78 0.23
C HIS A 193 -2.07 0.14 1.24
N LEU A 194 -3.31 -0.19 1.63
CA LEU A 194 -4.07 0.52 2.66
C LEU A 194 -3.61 0.20 4.10
N LEU A 195 -3.12 -1.01 4.37
CA LEU A 195 -2.88 -1.51 5.73
C LEU A 195 -1.40 -1.78 6.07
N VAL A 196 -0.52 -1.91 5.08
CA VAL A 196 0.91 -2.19 5.27
C VAL A 196 1.71 -0.88 5.31
N PRO A 197 2.27 -0.47 6.47
CA PRO A 197 3.13 0.70 6.55
C PRO A 197 4.51 0.42 5.97
N LEU A 198 4.71 0.81 4.71
CA LEU A 198 6.00 0.66 4.00
C LEU A 198 7.00 1.81 4.30
N ASP A 199 6.55 2.90 4.91
CA ASP A 199 7.41 4.04 5.26
C ASP A 199 8.24 3.84 6.54
N ASP A 200 7.86 2.90 7.40
CA ASP A 200 8.59 2.59 8.63
C ASP A 200 9.94 1.91 8.37
N PHE A 201 11.01 2.42 9.01
CA PHE A 201 12.37 1.91 8.84
C PHE A 201 12.51 0.42 9.15
N LEU A 202 11.82 -0.08 10.19
CA LEU A 202 11.87 -1.48 10.56
C LEU A 202 11.14 -2.32 9.50
N SER A 203 9.99 -1.88 8.99
CA SER A 203 9.30 -2.56 7.87
C SER A 203 10.26 -2.80 6.69
N ARG A 204 11.12 -1.83 6.35
CA ARG A 204 12.08 -1.98 5.23
C ARG A 204 13.13 -3.07 5.42
N LEU A 205 13.40 -3.47 6.67
CA LEU A 205 14.31 -4.58 6.97
C LEU A 205 13.65 -5.95 6.76
N HIS A 206 12.33 -6.00 6.61
CA HIS A 206 11.53 -7.22 6.55
C HIS A 206 10.64 -7.27 5.30
N PRO A 207 11.19 -7.17 4.07
CA PRO A 207 10.41 -7.14 2.82
C PRO A 207 9.53 -8.37 2.64
N THR A 208 9.99 -9.53 3.12
CA THR A 208 9.22 -10.76 3.10
C THR A 208 7.96 -10.70 3.97
N ASN A 209 8.06 -10.09 5.17
CA ASN A 209 6.89 -9.91 6.04
C ASN A 209 5.92 -8.89 5.47
N ASN A 210 6.43 -7.82 4.87
CA ASN A 210 5.59 -6.84 4.19
C ASN A 210 4.82 -7.48 3.04
N ARG A 211 5.49 -8.29 2.20
CA ARG A 211 4.83 -9.01 1.10
C ARG A 211 3.77 -9.98 1.63
N ASN A 212 4.09 -10.76 2.65
CA ASN A 212 3.12 -11.68 3.26
C ASN A 212 1.91 -10.94 3.86
N ALA A 213 2.14 -9.80 4.52
CA ALA A 213 1.08 -8.97 5.05
C ALA A 213 0.24 -8.33 3.93
N HIS A 214 0.88 -7.84 2.87
CA HIS A 214 0.24 -7.26 1.69
C HIS A 214 -0.67 -8.29 1.01
N ASP A 215 -0.15 -9.48 0.68
CA ASP A 215 -0.92 -10.59 0.10
C ASP A 215 -2.08 -11.02 1.02
N PHE A 216 -1.84 -11.08 2.34
CA PHE A 216 -2.86 -11.41 3.34
C PHE A 216 -4.01 -10.41 3.32
N TYR A 217 -3.74 -9.10 3.41
CA TYR A 217 -4.80 -8.10 3.40
C TYR A 217 -5.47 -7.97 2.04
N ASN A 218 -4.74 -8.14 0.94
CA ASN A 218 -5.35 -8.19 -0.39
C ASN A 218 -6.42 -9.28 -0.48
N THR A 219 -6.20 -10.43 0.17
CA THR A 219 -7.12 -11.57 0.19
C THR A 219 -8.25 -11.42 1.21
N GLU A 220 -7.93 -11.02 2.45
CA GLU A 220 -8.93 -10.84 3.52
C GLU A 220 -9.82 -9.62 3.28
N GLY A 221 -9.28 -8.61 2.61
CA GLY A 221 -9.90 -7.32 2.40
C GLY A 221 -10.00 -6.46 3.66
N VAL A 222 -10.43 -5.22 3.47
CA VAL A 222 -10.60 -4.22 4.52
C VAL A 222 -11.84 -3.38 4.26
N PHE A 223 -12.66 -3.14 5.28
CA PHE A 223 -13.77 -2.20 5.14
C PHE A 223 -13.26 -0.77 5.03
N VAL A 224 -13.73 -0.07 4.01
CA VAL A 224 -13.33 1.29 3.67
C VAL A 224 -14.55 2.19 3.48
N ILE A 225 -14.32 3.49 3.58
CA ILE A 225 -15.27 4.53 3.19
C ILE A 225 -14.59 5.53 2.26
N ASN A 226 -15.32 6.08 1.30
CA ASN A 226 -14.86 7.23 0.53
C ASN A 226 -15.50 8.54 1.03
N SER A 227 -15.09 9.67 0.48
CA SER A 227 -15.63 10.97 0.89
C SER A 227 -17.04 11.23 0.34
N ARG A 228 -17.51 10.35 -0.56
CA ARG A 228 -18.88 10.30 -1.06
C ARG A 228 -19.82 9.50 -0.14
N GLN A 229 -19.34 9.05 1.03
CA GLN A 229 -20.13 8.36 2.06
C GLN A 229 -20.56 6.94 1.65
N GLU A 230 -19.81 6.34 0.71
CA GLU A 230 -20.01 4.97 0.25
C GLU A 230 -19.05 4.05 1.00
N THR A 231 -19.53 2.88 1.43
CA THR A 231 -18.73 1.89 2.15
C THR A 231 -18.72 0.56 1.41
N TRP A 232 -17.56 -0.07 1.34
CA TRP A 232 -17.40 -1.41 0.79
C TRP A 232 -16.24 -2.12 1.47
N GLN A 233 -16.03 -3.40 1.16
CA GLN A 233 -14.82 -4.14 1.52
C GLN A 233 -13.86 -4.06 0.34
N ALA A 234 -12.77 -3.30 0.51
CA ALA A 234 -11.69 -3.24 -0.46
C ALA A 234 -10.89 -4.54 -0.43
N PHE A 235 -10.61 -5.09 -1.61
CA PHE A 235 -9.68 -6.20 -1.82
C PHE A 235 -8.56 -5.68 -2.72
N GLY A 236 -7.44 -6.39 -2.78
CA GLY A 236 -6.34 -5.99 -3.66
C GLY A 236 -6.04 -7.04 -4.72
N ASP A 237 -4.79 -7.05 -5.14
CA ASP A 237 -4.30 -7.78 -6.30
C ASP A 237 -4.69 -9.25 -6.28
N LYS A 238 -4.94 -9.82 -7.47
CA LYS A 238 -5.36 -11.20 -7.75
C LYS A 238 -6.83 -11.48 -7.43
N VAL A 239 -7.47 -10.66 -6.62
CA VAL A 239 -8.88 -10.82 -6.20
C VAL A 239 -9.72 -9.55 -6.40
N LEU A 240 -9.12 -8.48 -6.92
CA LEU A 240 -9.79 -7.20 -7.14
C LEU A 240 -10.98 -7.37 -8.08
N GLU A 241 -10.83 -8.15 -9.14
CA GLU A 241 -11.91 -8.42 -10.10
C GLU A 241 -13.01 -9.35 -9.58
N TRP A 242 -12.75 -10.11 -8.51
CA TRP A 242 -13.67 -11.10 -7.99
C TRP A 242 -14.80 -10.48 -7.18
N TYR A 243 -14.52 -9.34 -6.52
CA TYR A 243 -15.51 -8.60 -5.75
C TYR A 243 -15.97 -7.36 -6.51
N ALA A 244 -17.17 -7.45 -7.10
CA ALA A 244 -17.71 -6.41 -7.97
C ALA A 244 -17.69 -4.99 -7.37
N PRO A 245 -18.01 -4.75 -6.08
CA PRO A 245 -17.92 -3.41 -5.51
C PRO A 245 -16.49 -2.83 -5.52
N SER A 246 -15.46 -3.60 -5.14
CA SER A 246 -14.07 -3.12 -5.23
C SER A 246 -13.71 -2.73 -6.65
N TYR A 247 -13.94 -3.63 -7.61
CA TYR A 247 -13.68 -3.37 -9.02
C TYR A 247 -14.40 -2.11 -9.53
N LEU A 248 -15.69 -1.95 -9.20
CA LEU A 248 -16.47 -0.80 -9.64
C LEU A 248 -15.98 0.52 -9.05
N HIS A 249 -15.58 0.55 -7.78
CA HIS A 249 -15.03 1.76 -7.16
C HIS A 249 -13.69 2.16 -7.81
N VAL A 250 -12.80 1.19 -8.06
CA VAL A 250 -11.52 1.45 -8.76
C VAL A 250 -11.78 1.95 -10.17
N LEU A 251 -12.63 1.25 -10.93
CA LEU A 251 -12.99 1.64 -12.30
C LEU A 251 -13.60 3.05 -12.33
N ASN A 252 -14.50 3.36 -11.40
CA ASN A 252 -15.12 4.69 -11.31
C ASN A 252 -14.10 5.78 -11.01
N ALA A 253 -13.12 5.53 -10.12
CA ALA A 253 -12.04 6.47 -9.83
C ALA A 253 -11.17 6.71 -11.07
N CYS A 254 -10.74 5.64 -11.77
CA CYS A 254 -9.97 5.75 -13.01
C CYS A 254 -10.74 6.50 -14.11
N CYS A 255 -12.03 6.22 -14.29
CA CYS A 255 -12.88 6.96 -15.21
C CYS A 255 -12.99 8.43 -14.80
N THR A 256 -13.15 8.72 -13.51
CA THR A 256 -13.27 10.09 -12.99
C THR A 256 -11.99 10.89 -13.24
N SER A 257 -10.82 10.29 -13.03
CA SER A 257 -9.51 10.89 -13.32
C SER A 257 -9.37 11.24 -14.80
N LEU A 258 -9.74 10.32 -15.70
CA LEU A 258 -9.75 10.59 -17.13
C LEU A 258 -10.77 11.66 -17.55
N ARG A 259 -11.93 11.73 -16.89
CA ARG A 259 -12.93 12.78 -17.15
C ARG A 259 -12.42 14.15 -16.72
N GLU A 260 -11.72 14.27 -15.58
CA GLU A 260 -11.07 15.52 -15.17
C GLU A 260 -10.05 15.99 -16.22
N LEU A 261 -9.24 15.05 -16.70
CA LEU A 261 -8.22 15.27 -17.74
C LEU A 261 -8.82 15.73 -19.07
N LEU A 262 -9.79 14.99 -19.61
CA LEU A 262 -10.39 15.30 -20.90
C LEU A 262 -11.33 16.51 -20.82
N LEU A 263 -12.01 16.73 -19.70
CA LEU A 263 -12.76 17.97 -19.48
C LEU A 263 -11.82 19.17 -19.56
N THR A 264 -10.64 19.09 -18.94
CA THR A 264 -9.63 20.16 -19.00
C THR A 264 -9.18 20.44 -20.43
N TYR A 265 -8.94 19.38 -21.22
CA TYR A 265 -8.58 19.50 -22.63
C TYR A 265 -9.69 20.14 -23.47
N PHE A 266 -10.92 19.62 -23.40
CA PHE A 266 -12.04 20.11 -24.20
C PHE A 266 -12.56 21.49 -23.78
N ALA A 267 -12.55 21.81 -22.48
CA ALA A 267 -12.91 23.14 -21.99
C ALA A 267 -11.93 24.21 -22.48
N SER A 268 -10.64 23.85 -22.62
CA SER A 268 -9.61 24.75 -23.18
C SER A 268 -9.79 25.00 -24.68
N MET A 269 -10.64 24.22 -25.35
CA MET A 269 -11.02 24.41 -26.76
C MET A 269 -12.43 24.97 -26.93
N ASP A 270 -13.16 25.23 -25.84
CA ASP A 270 -14.58 25.59 -25.84
C ASP A 270 -15.44 24.58 -26.63
N ALA A 271 -15.13 23.29 -26.48
CA ALA A 271 -15.72 22.20 -27.26
C ALA A 271 -16.03 20.96 -26.39
N VAL A 272 -16.64 21.17 -25.22
CA VAL A 272 -16.93 20.10 -24.24
C VAL A 272 -18.01 19.14 -24.77
N PRO A 273 -17.73 17.83 -24.89
CA PRO A 273 -18.73 16.83 -25.27
C PRO A 273 -19.94 16.80 -24.32
N PRO A 274 -21.16 16.52 -24.82
CA PRO A 274 -22.37 16.55 -23.99
C PRO A 274 -22.32 15.62 -22.76
N ALA A 275 -21.72 14.44 -22.88
CA ALA A 275 -21.60 13.50 -21.77
C ALA A 275 -20.68 14.06 -20.66
N LEU A 276 -19.53 14.65 -21.04
CA LEU A 276 -18.64 15.31 -20.08
C LEU A 276 -19.27 16.54 -19.45
N LEU A 277 -20.04 17.33 -20.21
CA LEU A 277 -20.78 18.47 -19.68
C LEU A 277 -21.81 18.01 -18.64
N SER A 278 -22.57 16.95 -18.94
CA SER A 278 -23.52 16.36 -18.01
C SER A 278 -22.83 15.87 -16.74
N TRP A 279 -21.70 15.16 -16.88
CA TRP A 279 -20.90 14.72 -15.74
C TRP A 279 -20.40 15.91 -14.90
N ALA A 280 -19.84 16.95 -15.51
CA ALA A 280 -19.36 18.13 -14.81
C ALA A 280 -20.45 18.82 -13.97
N GLN A 281 -21.69 18.85 -14.49
CA GLN A 281 -22.85 19.36 -13.77
C GLN A 281 -23.23 18.52 -12.54
N THR A 282 -22.99 17.21 -12.55
CA THR A 282 -23.22 16.34 -11.37
C THR A 282 -22.17 16.56 -10.27
N VAL A 283 -20.95 16.91 -10.65
CA VAL A 283 -19.85 17.19 -9.72
C VAL A 283 -20.00 18.57 -9.09
N SER A 284 -20.29 19.59 -9.91
CA SER A 284 -20.31 20.99 -9.48
C SER A 284 -21.55 21.68 -10.03
N ALA A 285 -22.67 21.52 -9.33
CA ALA A 285 -23.96 22.06 -9.75
C ALA A 285 -23.90 23.60 -9.87
N GLY A 286 -24.16 24.11 -11.07
CA GLY A 286 -24.24 25.55 -11.35
C GLY A 286 -22.92 26.21 -11.78
N GLU A 287 -21.80 25.48 -11.81
CA GLU A 287 -20.54 25.97 -12.36
C GLU A 287 -20.39 25.59 -13.85
N SER A 288 -19.73 26.46 -14.63
CA SER A 288 -19.36 26.11 -16.01
C SER A 288 -18.15 25.16 -16.02
N PRO A 289 -17.99 24.32 -17.05
CA PRO A 289 -16.80 23.48 -17.22
C PRO A 289 -15.48 24.25 -17.09
N SER A 290 -15.37 25.43 -17.72
CA SER A 290 -14.17 26.25 -17.65
C SER A 290 -13.88 26.74 -16.23
N ALA A 291 -14.90 27.19 -15.49
CA ALA A 291 -14.71 27.62 -14.10
C ALA A 291 -14.29 26.46 -13.18
N LEU A 292 -14.85 25.27 -13.41
CA LEU A 292 -14.48 24.05 -12.70
C LEU A 292 -13.02 23.67 -12.96
N VAL A 293 -12.62 23.67 -14.24
CA VAL A 293 -11.24 23.40 -14.68
C VAL A 293 -10.27 24.45 -14.14
N ASP A 294 -10.61 25.74 -14.20
CA ASP A 294 -9.80 26.82 -13.64
C ASP A 294 -9.56 26.59 -12.14
N ARG A 295 -10.57 26.11 -11.40
CA ARG A 295 -10.42 25.75 -9.99
C ARG A 295 -9.43 24.60 -9.78
N TRP A 296 -9.45 23.57 -10.60
CA TRP A 296 -8.48 22.46 -10.54
C TRP A 296 -7.07 22.88 -10.95
N LEU A 297 -6.95 23.88 -11.82
CA LEU A 297 -5.66 24.34 -12.33
C LEU A 297 -5.04 25.47 -11.52
N MET A 298 -5.77 26.06 -10.57
CA MET A 298 -5.21 26.98 -9.60
C MET A 298 -4.23 26.25 -8.68
N ILE A 299 -3.02 26.79 -8.54
CA ILE A 299 -2.04 26.25 -7.60
C ILE A 299 -2.61 26.39 -6.18
N GLN A 300 -2.73 25.26 -5.51
CA GLN A 300 -3.25 25.13 -4.16
C GLN A 300 -2.31 24.26 -3.34
N GLU A 301 -2.45 24.29 -2.02
CA GLU A 301 -1.87 23.25 -1.17
C GLU A 301 -2.62 21.93 -1.38
N GLY A 302 -1.94 20.79 -1.21
CA GLY A 302 -2.49 19.46 -1.44
C GLY A 302 -3.83 19.23 -0.72
N ARG A 303 -3.89 19.55 0.58
CA ARG A 303 -5.12 19.46 1.38
C ARG A 303 -6.29 20.25 0.78
N ASN A 304 -6.03 21.39 0.14
CA ASN A 304 -7.07 22.23 -0.46
C ASN A 304 -7.67 21.64 -1.73
N TYR A 305 -6.94 20.80 -2.47
CA TYR A 305 -7.51 20.03 -3.58
C TYR A 305 -8.64 19.10 -3.11
N TYR A 306 -8.49 18.55 -1.91
CA TYR A 306 -9.47 17.69 -1.28
C TYR A 306 -10.59 18.47 -0.57
N GLU A 307 -10.25 19.40 0.33
CA GLU A 307 -11.24 20.01 1.22
C GLU A 307 -12.07 21.12 0.58
N SER A 308 -11.40 21.98 -0.18
CA SER A 308 -11.96 23.21 -0.75
C SER A 308 -12.39 22.99 -2.19
N THR A 309 -11.48 22.48 -3.02
CA THR A 309 -11.73 22.23 -4.44
C THR A 309 -12.59 21.00 -4.67
N ARG A 310 -12.52 20.02 -3.76
CA ARG A 310 -13.25 18.75 -3.83
C ARG A 310 -13.05 18.07 -5.19
N MET A 311 -11.79 17.94 -5.59
CA MET A 311 -11.42 17.29 -6.85
C MET A 311 -12.06 15.89 -6.89
N PRO A 312 -12.96 15.62 -7.86
CA PRO A 312 -13.82 14.44 -7.85
C PRO A 312 -13.09 13.12 -7.60
N THR A 313 -11.95 12.87 -8.24
CA THR A 313 -11.22 11.60 -8.05
C THR A 313 -10.70 11.42 -6.63
N LEU A 314 -10.25 12.50 -5.97
CA LEU A 314 -9.82 12.43 -4.56
C LEU A 314 -10.97 12.08 -3.62
N LEU A 315 -12.23 12.34 -4.01
CA LEU A 315 -13.40 11.98 -3.21
C LEU A 315 -13.73 10.49 -3.29
N GLU A 316 -13.27 9.80 -4.33
CA GLU A 316 -13.45 8.35 -4.54
C GLU A 316 -12.47 7.52 -3.70
N LEU A 317 -11.33 8.10 -3.33
CA LEU A 317 -10.26 7.39 -2.64
C LEU A 317 -10.75 6.78 -1.31
N PRO A 318 -10.45 5.49 -1.07
CA PRO A 318 -10.89 4.81 0.13
C PRO A 318 -10.04 5.16 1.34
N MET A 319 -10.70 5.15 2.50
CA MET A 319 -10.09 5.27 3.82
C MET A 319 -10.53 4.07 4.68
N PRO A 320 -9.59 3.31 5.28
CA PRO A 320 -9.94 2.16 6.12
C PRO A 320 -10.75 2.56 7.37
N ILE A 321 -11.85 1.86 7.65
CA ILE A 321 -12.74 2.19 8.77
C ILE A 321 -13.02 1.00 9.69
N SER A 322 -13.31 1.29 10.95
CA SER A 322 -13.78 0.31 11.95
C SER A 322 -15.27 0.35 12.17
N ALA A 323 -15.86 1.53 11.99
CA ALA A 323 -17.27 1.74 12.24
C ALA A 323 -17.75 2.99 11.51
N VAL A 324 -19.04 2.98 11.19
CA VAL A 324 -19.75 4.11 10.60
C VAL A 324 -21.06 4.38 11.32
N TRP A 325 -21.54 5.60 11.19
CA TRP A 325 -22.93 5.97 11.39
C TRP A 325 -23.69 5.77 10.09
N SER A 326 -24.68 4.89 10.12
CA SER A 326 -25.57 4.66 9.00
C SER A 326 -26.83 5.49 9.17
N VAL A 327 -27.04 6.49 8.32
CA VAL A 327 -28.16 7.43 8.39
C VAL A 327 -29.11 7.22 7.22
N ARG A 328 -30.37 6.93 7.53
CA ARG A 328 -31.44 6.78 6.54
C ARG A 328 -31.69 8.11 5.82
N THR A 329 -31.78 8.09 4.49
CA THR A 329 -32.20 9.24 3.68
C THR A 329 -33.68 9.15 3.33
N ASP A 330 -34.27 10.24 2.85
CA ASP A 330 -35.66 10.24 2.36
C ASP A 330 -35.80 9.58 0.98
N SER A 331 -34.69 9.34 0.28
CA SER A 331 -34.68 8.66 -1.02
C SER A 331 -34.93 7.16 -0.89
N LEU A 332 -35.80 6.65 -1.75
CA LEU A 332 -36.08 5.22 -1.90
C LEU A 332 -35.30 4.66 -3.08
N ASP A 333 -34.81 3.43 -2.95
CA ASP A 333 -34.31 2.65 -4.07
C ASP A 333 -35.45 2.03 -4.90
N GLU A 334 -35.08 1.28 -5.94
CA GLU A 334 -36.02 0.61 -6.85
C GLU A 334 -36.94 -0.40 -6.14
N MET A 335 -36.55 -0.86 -4.95
CA MET A 335 -37.29 -1.82 -4.14
C MET A 335 -38.13 -1.13 -3.05
N GLY A 336 -38.15 0.20 -3.01
CA GLY A 336 -38.87 0.97 -1.99
C GLY A 336 -38.19 0.96 -0.62
N VAL A 337 -36.91 0.58 -0.55
CA VAL A 337 -36.10 0.63 0.67
C VAL A 337 -35.41 1.98 0.73
N HIS A 338 -35.41 2.60 1.91
CA HIS A 338 -34.70 3.85 2.07
C HIS A 338 -33.19 3.64 1.92
N GLN A 339 -32.60 4.49 1.10
CA GLN A 339 -31.16 4.55 0.98
C GLN A 339 -30.54 5.01 2.31
N ARG A 340 -29.26 4.69 2.51
CA ARG A 340 -28.53 5.07 3.72
C ARG A 340 -27.20 5.68 3.34
N LYS A 341 -26.87 6.81 3.98
CA LYS A 341 -25.56 7.44 3.91
C LYS A 341 -24.71 6.98 5.08
N GLN A 342 -23.43 6.76 4.84
CA GLN A 342 -22.50 6.33 5.88
C GLN A 342 -21.57 7.48 6.26
N TYR A 343 -21.33 7.66 7.56
CA TYR A 343 -20.39 8.66 8.06
C TYR A 343 -19.38 7.97 8.97
N PRO A 344 -18.09 8.29 8.91
CA PRO A 344 -17.11 7.66 9.79
C PRO A 344 -17.45 7.95 11.26
N GLN A 345 -17.31 6.94 12.13
CA GLN A 345 -17.26 7.19 13.57
C GLN A 345 -15.89 7.77 13.93
N LEU A 346 -15.87 8.76 14.82
CA LEU A 346 -14.68 9.57 15.10
C LEU A 346 -14.19 9.34 16.53
N ARG A 347 -12.89 9.52 16.75
CA ARG A 347 -12.20 9.18 18.00
C ARG A 347 -12.73 9.91 19.22
N GLU A 348 -13.19 11.14 19.06
CA GLU A 348 -13.62 12.00 20.16
C GLU A 348 -14.89 11.48 20.82
N ASP A 349 -14.99 11.68 22.14
CA ASP A 349 -16.12 11.21 22.93
C ASP A 349 -17.42 11.85 22.44
N GLY A 350 -18.46 11.02 22.28
CA GLY A 350 -19.72 11.45 21.72
C GLY A 350 -19.77 11.52 20.19
N LEU A 351 -18.70 11.12 19.47
CA LEU A 351 -18.69 10.99 18.01
C LEU A 351 -18.51 9.53 17.52
N HIS A 352 -18.49 8.58 18.46
CA HIS A 352 -18.51 7.13 18.22
C HIS A 352 -19.47 6.45 19.20
N ASP A 353 -19.75 5.18 18.95
CA ASP A 353 -20.55 4.33 19.80
C ASP A 353 -19.87 4.09 21.16
N PRO A 354 -20.51 4.41 22.31
CA PRO A 354 -19.89 4.31 23.62
C PRO A 354 -19.40 2.91 24.02
N SER A 355 -19.94 1.84 23.43
CA SER A 355 -19.57 0.48 23.82
C SER A 355 -18.18 0.08 23.33
N LEU A 356 -17.68 0.64 22.21
CA LEU A 356 -16.38 0.34 21.56
C LEU A 356 -15.96 -1.15 21.54
N GLU A 357 -16.90 -2.08 21.77
CA GLU A 357 -16.60 -3.50 21.85
C GLU A 357 -16.07 -3.94 20.49
N ASP A 358 -14.90 -4.60 20.53
CA ASP A 358 -14.11 -5.04 19.37
C ASP A 358 -13.58 -3.92 18.45
N ILE A 359 -13.65 -2.66 18.89
CA ILE A 359 -13.07 -1.52 18.20
C ILE A 359 -11.95 -0.93 19.04
N ASP A 360 -10.73 -1.04 18.53
CA ASP A 360 -9.63 -0.23 19.04
C ASP A 360 -9.84 1.23 18.60
N LYS A 361 -10.01 2.10 19.60
CA LYS A 361 -10.30 3.53 19.47
C LYS A 361 -9.20 4.27 18.69
N ASP A 362 -7.98 3.78 18.71
CA ASP A 362 -6.87 4.40 17.99
C ASP A 362 -7.03 4.26 16.47
N PHE A 363 -7.83 3.31 16.00
CA PHE A 363 -8.23 3.21 14.59
C PHE A 363 -9.42 4.08 14.18
N LEU A 364 -10.06 4.76 15.13
CA LEU A 364 -10.99 5.82 14.77
C LEU A 364 -10.18 7.06 14.43
N TYR A 365 -10.51 7.66 13.30
CA TYR A 365 -9.94 8.94 12.88
C TYR A 365 -10.33 10.05 13.86
N PRO A 366 -9.43 11.00 14.12
CA PRO A 366 -9.81 12.19 14.88
C PRO A 366 -10.70 13.12 14.02
N GLN A 367 -11.51 13.93 14.67
CA GLN A 367 -12.48 14.81 14.03
C GLN A 367 -11.86 15.85 13.08
N HIS A 368 -10.62 16.26 13.35
CA HIS A 368 -9.88 17.22 12.53
C HIS A 368 -9.31 16.62 11.24
N ALA A 369 -9.27 15.29 11.13
CA ALA A 369 -8.84 14.59 9.92
C ALA A 369 -9.84 14.79 8.78
N PHE A 370 -11.12 15.05 9.09
CA PHE A 370 -12.17 15.21 8.10
C PHE A 370 -12.68 16.65 8.01
N PRO A 371 -12.94 17.14 6.78
CA PRO A 371 -13.62 18.42 6.60
C PRO A 371 -15.08 18.32 7.06
N GLN A 372 -15.68 19.46 7.39
CA GLN A 372 -17.02 19.49 7.98
C GLN A 372 -18.09 18.77 7.16
N TRP A 373 -17.97 18.80 5.83
CA TRP A 373 -18.96 18.21 4.91
C TRP A 373 -18.92 16.67 4.83
N VAL A 374 -17.86 16.02 5.33
CA VAL A 374 -17.77 14.55 5.44
C VAL A 374 -18.32 14.05 6.78
N ARG A 375 -18.44 14.93 7.78
CA ARG A 375 -18.79 14.56 9.15
C ARG A 375 -20.29 14.61 9.37
N LEU A 376 -20.77 13.77 10.28
CA LEU A 376 -22.13 13.86 10.82
C LEU A 376 -22.12 14.80 12.02
N ASP A 377 -23.02 15.78 12.02
CA ASP A 377 -23.23 16.67 13.15
C ASP A 377 -24.41 16.16 13.99
N PHE A 378 -24.17 15.95 15.28
CA PHE A 378 -25.16 15.41 16.20
C PHE A 378 -25.77 16.53 17.04
N SER A 379 -27.08 16.71 16.91
CA SER A 379 -27.84 17.65 17.75
C SER A 379 -28.16 17.13 19.15
N ARG A 380 -27.91 15.83 19.40
CA ARG A 380 -28.23 15.12 20.65
C ARG A 380 -27.09 14.17 21.04
N PRO A 381 -27.01 13.74 22.31
CA PRO A 381 -26.02 12.73 22.73
C PRO A 381 -26.18 11.42 21.94
N VAL A 382 -25.08 10.92 21.38
CA VAL A 382 -25.07 9.71 20.53
C VAL A 382 -25.70 8.48 21.19
N GLY A 383 -25.48 8.30 22.50
CA GLY A 383 -26.05 7.16 23.25
C GLY A 383 -27.59 7.18 23.31
N GLU A 384 -28.21 8.36 23.25
CA GLU A 384 -29.67 8.48 23.15
C GLU A 384 -30.13 8.25 21.71
N MET A 385 -29.39 8.78 20.74
CA MET A 385 -29.71 8.65 19.32
C MET A 385 -29.73 7.19 18.87
N ILE A 386 -28.72 6.39 19.23
CA ILE A 386 -28.68 4.95 18.88
C ILE A 386 -29.89 4.20 19.43
N LYS A 387 -30.38 4.58 20.62
CA LYS A 387 -31.49 3.88 21.29
C LYS A 387 -32.87 4.31 20.81
N GLN A 388 -33.00 5.55 20.35
CA GLN A 388 -34.31 6.17 20.12
C GLN A 388 -34.55 6.57 18.66
N ASP A 389 -33.50 6.78 17.86
CA ASP A 389 -33.61 7.26 16.50
C ASP A 389 -33.54 6.08 15.51
N VAL A 390 -34.70 5.67 15.00
CA VAL A 390 -34.82 4.58 14.01
C VAL A 390 -34.09 4.86 12.69
N ASN A 391 -33.72 6.12 12.44
CA ASN A 391 -33.05 6.52 11.21
C ASN A 391 -31.53 6.40 11.32
N ILE A 392 -30.99 6.16 12.51
CA ILE A 392 -29.54 6.13 12.75
C ILE A 392 -29.16 4.78 13.34
N ALA A 393 -28.12 4.17 12.76
CA ALA A 393 -27.54 2.94 13.27
C ALA A 393 -26.02 3.09 13.42
N SER A 394 -25.49 2.55 14.50
CA SER A 394 -24.05 2.28 14.64
C SER A 394 -23.75 0.98 13.90
N VAL A 395 -22.89 1.02 12.89
CA VAL A 395 -22.42 -0.16 12.16
C VAL A 395 -20.95 -0.37 12.47
N ARG A 396 -20.60 -1.57 12.92
CA ARG A 396 -19.24 -1.96 13.29
C ARG A 396 -18.78 -3.06 12.35
N TYR A 397 -17.53 -2.98 11.92
CA TYR A 397 -16.92 -3.95 11.02
C TYR A 397 -15.94 -4.81 11.78
N VAL A 398 -16.23 -6.11 11.86
CA VAL A 398 -15.31 -7.11 12.40
C VAL A 398 -14.32 -7.48 11.30
N GLN A 399 -13.05 -7.13 11.47
CA GLN A 399 -12.01 -7.42 10.49
C GLN A 399 -10.69 -7.74 11.19
N ASN A 400 -9.92 -8.67 10.63
CA ASN A 400 -8.59 -8.97 11.13
C ASN A 400 -7.61 -7.90 10.63
N ARG A 401 -7.02 -7.14 11.55
CA ARG A 401 -6.17 -5.98 11.24
C ARG A 401 -4.70 -6.18 11.60
N ASN A 402 -4.40 -7.32 12.19
CA ASN A 402 -3.12 -7.62 12.78
C ASN A 402 -2.66 -8.96 12.22
N GLN A 403 -2.09 -8.90 11.02
CA GLN A 403 -1.28 -10.01 10.54
C GLN A 403 -0.01 -10.09 11.38
N LEU A 404 0.18 -11.21 12.07
CA LEU A 404 1.41 -11.43 12.83
C LEU A 404 2.59 -11.54 11.85
N PRO A 405 3.74 -10.94 12.19
CA PRO A 405 4.94 -11.10 11.38
C PRO A 405 5.36 -12.56 11.33
N SER A 406 5.73 -13.02 10.15
CA SER A 406 6.31 -14.34 9.93
C SER A 406 7.77 -14.34 10.39
N PHE A 407 8.30 -15.45 10.89
CA PHE A 407 9.72 -15.62 11.19
C PHE A 407 10.60 -15.55 9.94
N MET A 408 10.02 -15.57 8.75
CA MET A 408 10.75 -15.53 7.49
C MET A 408 11.30 -14.11 7.22
N GLY A 409 12.62 -13.96 7.21
CA GLY A 409 13.25 -12.65 7.01
C GLY A 409 14.57 -12.47 7.73
N LEU A 410 15.07 -11.23 7.71
CA LEU A 410 16.31 -10.85 8.38
C LEU A 410 16.13 -10.97 9.91
N LEU A 411 17.11 -11.58 10.56
CA LEU A 411 17.19 -11.69 12.01
C LEU A 411 18.37 -10.88 12.52
N VAL A 412 18.18 -10.11 13.59
CA VAL A 412 19.24 -9.43 14.34
C VAL A 412 19.16 -9.91 15.78
N GLU A 413 20.25 -10.48 16.29
CA GLU A 413 20.28 -11.02 17.65
C GLU A 413 21.35 -10.38 18.52
N GLY A 414 20.99 -10.11 19.77
CA GLY A 414 21.91 -9.68 20.81
C GLY A 414 21.71 -10.51 22.06
N SER A 415 22.78 -11.01 22.67
CA SER A 415 22.69 -11.81 23.89
C SER A 415 23.74 -11.45 24.92
N GLY A 416 23.34 -11.56 26.20
CA GLY A 416 24.25 -11.61 27.34
C GLY A 416 24.36 -13.05 27.83
N SER A 417 25.56 -13.48 28.22
CA SER A 417 25.80 -14.83 28.69
C SER A 417 26.60 -14.88 29.99
N LYS A 418 26.39 -15.93 30.77
CA LYS A 418 27.16 -16.22 31.98
C LYS A 418 27.78 -17.61 31.88
N ASN A 419 29.09 -17.70 32.08
CA ASN A 419 29.77 -19.00 32.10
C ASN A 419 29.44 -19.76 33.38
N VAL A 420 29.12 -21.04 33.22
CA VAL A 420 28.63 -21.89 34.30
C VAL A 420 29.73 -22.25 35.30
N ALA A 421 30.97 -22.38 34.85
CA ALA A 421 32.10 -22.82 35.68
C ALA A 421 32.68 -21.71 36.55
N ASN A 422 32.80 -20.48 36.03
CA ASN A 422 33.46 -19.38 36.74
C ASN A 422 32.58 -18.14 36.95
N GLY A 423 31.35 -18.15 36.43
CA GLY A 423 30.38 -17.08 36.61
C GLY A 423 30.66 -15.78 35.85
N SER A 424 31.67 -15.73 34.99
CA SER A 424 32.00 -14.50 34.26
C SER A 424 30.95 -14.18 33.18
N ILE A 425 30.91 -12.92 32.73
CA ILE A 425 29.93 -12.40 31.76
C ILE A 425 30.51 -12.32 30.36
N GLY A 426 29.77 -12.80 29.37
CA GLY A 426 30.07 -12.73 27.94
C GLY A 426 28.92 -12.12 27.17
N TRP A 427 29.10 -11.92 25.86
CA TRP A 427 28.07 -11.36 24.99
C TRP A 427 28.16 -11.96 23.59
N SER A 428 27.06 -11.90 22.86
CA SER A 428 27.05 -12.14 21.42
C SER A 428 26.21 -11.11 20.68
N PHE A 429 26.58 -10.84 19.44
CA PHE A 429 25.79 -10.06 18.49
C PHE A 429 25.85 -10.76 17.13
N GLY A 430 24.71 -10.95 16.49
CA GLY A 430 24.63 -11.71 15.25
C GLY A 430 23.54 -11.21 14.31
N ALA A 431 23.66 -11.65 13.06
CA ALA A 431 22.64 -11.47 12.05
C ALA A 431 22.37 -12.81 11.36
N GLY A 432 21.14 -13.02 10.92
CA GLY A 432 20.73 -14.26 10.27
C GLY A 432 19.51 -14.09 9.38
N TYR A 433 18.98 -15.22 8.95
CA TYR A 433 17.77 -15.30 8.15
C TYR A 433 16.89 -16.44 8.69
N GLY A 434 15.62 -16.17 8.94
CA GLY A 434 14.60 -17.17 9.22
C GLY A 434 13.98 -17.67 7.91
N PHE A 435 13.76 -18.97 7.78
CA PHE A 435 13.36 -19.59 6.52
C PHE A 435 11.89 -19.98 6.43
N THR A 436 11.25 -20.26 7.57
CA THR A 436 9.90 -20.81 7.57
C THR A 436 9.27 -20.72 8.95
N ASP A 437 7.95 -20.63 8.96
CA ASP A 437 7.08 -20.83 10.11
C ASP A 437 6.29 -22.13 10.00
N ASP A 438 6.05 -22.77 11.14
CA ASP A 438 5.00 -23.75 11.38
C ASP A 438 4.90 -24.91 10.36
N ILE A 439 6.03 -25.59 10.12
CA ILE A 439 6.04 -26.88 9.42
C ILE A 439 5.84 -28.01 10.44
N LEU A 440 4.62 -28.53 10.55
CA LEU A 440 4.26 -29.64 11.46
C LEU A 440 4.54 -29.29 12.94
N PHE A 441 5.59 -29.87 13.51
CA PHE A 441 6.06 -29.63 14.88
C PHE A 441 7.25 -28.66 14.93
N ILE A 442 7.78 -28.24 13.78
CA ILE A 442 8.85 -27.27 13.66
C ILE A 442 8.21 -25.88 13.59
N LYS A 443 8.41 -25.09 14.65
CA LYS A 443 7.94 -23.71 14.70
C LYS A 443 8.75 -22.82 13.76
N ASN A 444 10.08 -22.90 13.81
CA ASN A 444 10.92 -22.09 12.94
C ASN A 444 12.28 -22.73 12.63
N ILE A 445 12.85 -22.32 11.49
CA ILE A 445 14.20 -22.68 11.04
C ILE A 445 14.95 -21.38 10.71
N SER A 446 16.21 -21.29 11.14
CA SER A 446 17.08 -20.12 10.90
C SER A 446 18.51 -20.54 10.61
N ALA A 447 19.23 -19.66 9.91
CA ALA A 447 20.69 -19.69 9.82
C ALA A 447 21.22 -18.29 10.08
N GLY A 448 22.40 -18.17 10.66
CA GLY A 448 22.99 -16.87 10.94
C GLY A 448 24.45 -16.95 11.31
N VAL A 449 25.07 -15.79 11.49
CA VAL A 449 26.44 -15.64 11.92
C VAL A 449 26.47 -14.68 13.11
N ALA A 450 27.13 -15.09 14.18
CA ALA A 450 27.28 -14.29 15.39
C ALA A 450 28.75 -14.04 15.72
N LEU A 451 29.05 -12.82 16.18
CA LEU A 451 30.25 -12.50 16.92
C LEU A 451 30.01 -12.83 18.39
N ILE A 452 30.85 -13.68 18.96
CA ILE A 452 30.72 -14.19 20.32
C ILE A 452 31.99 -13.83 21.10
N LYS A 453 31.82 -13.13 22.22
CA LYS A 453 32.85 -12.97 23.23
C LYS A 453 32.49 -13.84 24.44
N PRO A 454 33.02 -15.06 24.54
CA PRO A 454 32.80 -15.90 25.70
C PRO A 454 33.43 -15.23 26.92
N SER A 455 32.85 -15.48 28.08
CA SER A 455 33.11 -14.69 29.26
C SER A 455 34.51 -14.86 29.91
N ALA A 456 35.40 -15.66 29.34
CA ALA A 456 36.75 -15.83 29.89
C ALA A 456 37.66 -14.68 29.40
N SER A 457 38.28 -13.96 30.34
CA SER A 457 39.11 -12.77 30.06
C SER A 457 40.31 -13.00 29.14
N THR A 458 40.64 -14.27 28.84
CA THR A 458 41.75 -14.66 27.97
C THR A 458 41.30 -15.18 26.60
N LEU A 459 40.01 -15.45 26.40
CA LEU A 459 39.51 -15.97 25.13
C LEU A 459 39.26 -14.83 24.14
N GLY A 460 39.63 -15.09 22.88
CA GLY A 460 39.45 -14.15 21.79
C GLY A 460 38.00 -13.93 21.39
N LEU A 461 37.78 -13.06 20.41
CA LEU A 461 36.50 -12.92 19.73
C LEU A 461 36.31 -14.12 18.78
N PHE A 462 35.11 -14.71 18.77
CA PHE A 462 34.76 -15.80 17.86
C PHE A 462 33.75 -15.33 16.83
N LEU A 463 33.90 -15.77 15.59
CA LEU A 463 32.86 -15.70 14.56
C LEU A 463 32.19 -17.07 14.47
N SER A 464 30.87 -17.14 14.58
CA SER A 464 30.17 -18.42 14.61
C SER A 464 28.97 -18.45 13.65
N PRO A 465 29.11 -19.08 12.46
CA PRO A 465 27.94 -19.50 11.70
C PRO A 465 27.17 -20.60 12.45
N SER A 466 25.85 -20.53 12.43
CA SER A 466 24.97 -21.51 13.05
C SER A 466 23.66 -21.67 12.30
N THR A 467 23.04 -22.84 12.45
CA THR A 467 21.66 -23.12 12.08
C THR A 467 20.88 -23.47 13.33
N GLY A 468 19.61 -23.04 13.39
CA GLY A 468 18.74 -23.28 14.53
C GLY A 468 17.36 -23.74 14.10
N VAL A 469 16.80 -24.68 14.85
CA VAL A 469 15.45 -25.22 14.68
C VAL A 469 14.72 -25.11 16.01
N THR A 470 13.52 -24.53 15.99
CA THR A 470 12.64 -24.48 17.17
C THR A 470 11.51 -25.47 16.99
N VAL A 471 11.31 -26.33 17.99
CA VAL A 471 10.24 -27.34 18.01
C VAL A 471 9.12 -26.87 18.95
N ASN A 472 7.90 -26.80 18.42
CA ASN A 472 6.71 -26.41 19.18
C ASN A 472 6.21 -27.58 20.05
N TYR A 473 5.69 -27.27 21.24
CA TYR A 473 5.03 -28.25 22.11
C TYR A 473 3.69 -27.69 22.62
N PRO A 474 2.57 -28.41 22.42
CA PRO A 474 1.23 -27.92 22.72
C PRO A 474 0.92 -27.74 24.22
N HIS A 475 1.83 -28.14 25.11
CA HIS A 475 1.63 -28.13 26.56
C HIS A 475 2.58 -27.20 27.33
N LEU A 476 3.32 -26.34 26.63
CA LEU A 476 4.21 -25.38 27.29
C LEU A 476 3.43 -24.21 27.90
N PRO A 477 4.00 -23.55 28.93
CA PRO A 477 3.42 -22.33 29.48
C PRO A 477 3.22 -21.26 28.38
N PRO A 478 2.22 -20.36 28.49
CA PRO A 478 1.90 -19.37 27.46
C PRO A 478 3.03 -18.41 27.06
N VAL A 479 4.12 -18.38 27.80
CA VAL A 479 5.29 -17.52 27.54
C VAL A 479 6.33 -18.22 26.66
N VAL A 480 6.35 -19.57 26.64
CA VAL A 480 7.35 -20.38 25.94
C VAL A 480 6.70 -21.01 24.71
N SER A 481 7.26 -20.72 23.55
CA SER A 481 6.73 -21.22 22.28
C SER A 481 7.35 -22.51 21.79
N GLY A 482 8.53 -22.86 22.30
CA GLY A 482 9.19 -24.08 21.90
C GLY A 482 10.59 -24.25 22.48
N THR A 483 11.17 -25.41 22.17
CA THR A 483 12.58 -25.72 22.46
C THR A 483 13.40 -25.45 21.22
N ARG A 484 14.40 -24.58 21.35
CA ARG A 484 15.36 -24.26 20.28
C ARG A 484 16.58 -25.15 20.39
N LEU A 485 16.95 -25.77 19.27
CA LEU A 485 18.21 -26.49 19.08
C LEU A 485 19.04 -25.70 18.08
N SER A 486 20.33 -25.49 18.33
CA SER A 486 21.22 -24.87 17.35
C SER A 486 22.56 -25.59 17.24
N LEU A 487 23.05 -25.65 16.02
CA LEU A 487 24.31 -26.28 15.63
C LEU A 487 25.12 -25.26 14.84
N GLY A 488 26.36 -25.05 15.25
CA GLY A 488 27.26 -24.11 14.58
C GLY A 488 28.72 -24.51 14.74
N TYR A 489 29.59 -23.64 14.25
CA TYR A 489 31.03 -23.76 14.40
C TYR A 489 31.57 -22.41 14.83
N ALA A 490 32.51 -22.36 15.78
CA ALA A 490 33.11 -21.13 16.27
C ALA A 490 34.55 -21.02 15.75
N TRP A 491 34.89 -19.89 15.12
CA TRP A 491 36.22 -19.57 14.64
C TRP A 491 36.84 -18.43 15.45
N GLY A 492 37.91 -18.71 16.19
CA GLY A 492 38.68 -17.70 16.90
C GLY A 492 39.33 -16.71 15.92
N MET A 493 39.09 -15.41 16.14
CA MET A 493 39.63 -14.33 15.30
C MET A 493 41.00 -13.81 15.78
N GLN A 494 41.54 -14.33 16.88
CA GLN A 494 42.82 -13.90 17.46
C GLN A 494 43.92 -14.97 17.28
N GLN A 495 45.16 -14.64 17.68
CA GLN A 495 46.36 -15.44 17.40
C GLN A 495 46.31 -16.90 17.89
N THR A 496 45.50 -17.21 18.92
CA THR A 496 45.18 -18.58 19.26
C THR A 496 44.09 -19.05 18.31
N ARG A 497 44.45 -19.85 17.30
CA ARG A 497 43.51 -20.52 16.37
C ARG A 497 42.68 -21.55 17.12
N GLU A 498 41.81 -21.08 18.00
CA GLU A 498 40.85 -21.90 18.70
C GLU A 498 39.59 -21.94 17.86
N ASP A 499 39.28 -23.11 17.35
CA ASP A 499 38.08 -23.34 16.59
C ASP A 499 37.42 -24.65 17.02
N GLY A 500 36.11 -24.74 16.85
CA GLY A 500 35.38 -25.91 17.31
C GLY A 500 33.88 -25.83 17.20
N LEU A 501 33.24 -26.94 17.56
CA LEU A 501 31.79 -27.11 17.47
C LEU A 501 31.07 -26.18 18.47
N ALA A 502 30.00 -25.54 18.02
CA ALA A 502 29.07 -24.81 18.86
C ALA A 502 27.72 -25.55 18.88
N LEU A 503 27.27 -25.97 20.05
CA LEU A 503 25.96 -26.60 20.26
C LEU A 503 25.15 -25.77 21.23
N SER A 504 23.86 -25.64 21.00
CA SER A 504 22.98 -24.96 21.93
C SER A 504 21.60 -25.60 22.01
N ILE A 505 21.03 -25.59 23.22
CA ILE A 505 19.67 -26.01 23.51
C ILE A 505 19.02 -25.00 24.46
N GLY A 506 17.80 -24.57 24.17
CA GLY A 506 17.16 -23.54 24.94
C GLY A 506 15.66 -23.47 24.76
N LEU A 507 15.06 -22.49 25.43
CA LEU A 507 13.66 -22.13 25.32
C LEU A 507 13.55 -20.82 24.52
N GLU A 508 12.55 -20.74 23.65
CA GLU A 508 12.21 -19.54 22.89
C GLU A 508 10.83 -19.05 23.30
N SER A 509 10.65 -17.74 23.43
CA SER A 509 9.36 -17.13 23.76
C SER A 509 8.40 -17.16 22.58
N ASN A 510 7.17 -16.71 22.81
CA ASN A 510 6.30 -16.31 21.70
C ASN A 510 6.84 -15.08 20.96
N THR A 511 6.34 -14.89 19.74
CA THR A 511 6.61 -13.74 18.88
C THR A 511 5.89 -12.53 19.47
N TYR A 512 6.64 -11.50 19.90
CA TYR A 512 6.07 -10.25 20.38
C TYR A 512 6.14 -9.19 19.26
N PRO A 513 5.02 -8.85 18.60
CA PRO A 513 5.05 -7.87 17.52
C PRO A 513 5.44 -6.49 18.05
N LEU A 514 6.29 -5.79 17.30
CA LEU A 514 6.69 -4.40 17.56
C LEU A 514 5.70 -3.45 16.87
N GLY A 515 4.48 -3.39 17.41
CA GLY A 515 3.41 -2.57 16.83
C GLY A 515 3.09 -2.99 15.39
N PHE A 516 3.00 -2.01 14.49
CA PHE A 516 2.61 -2.21 13.09
C PHE A 516 3.79 -2.37 12.11
N THR A 517 5.02 -2.49 12.62
CA THR A 517 6.25 -2.49 11.80
C THR A 517 6.55 -3.82 11.10
N TYR A 518 5.68 -4.82 11.31
CA TYR A 518 5.92 -6.24 10.98
C TYR A 518 7.29 -6.77 11.42
N ALA A 519 7.92 -6.08 12.39
CA ALA A 519 9.04 -6.56 13.15
C ALA A 519 8.53 -7.25 14.42
N ALA A 520 9.29 -8.21 14.91
CA ALA A 520 8.97 -8.93 16.12
C ALA A 520 10.19 -9.13 17.01
N ILE A 521 9.92 -9.27 18.30
CA ILE A 521 10.92 -9.70 19.26
C ILE A 521 10.63 -11.11 19.74
N HIS A 522 11.69 -11.91 19.75
CA HIS A 522 11.74 -13.21 20.41
C HIS A 522 12.79 -13.15 21.52
N VAL A 523 12.45 -13.71 22.67
CA VAL A 523 13.36 -13.86 23.81
C VAL A 523 13.80 -15.31 23.89
N ARG A 524 15.10 -15.53 24.05
CA ARG A 524 15.70 -16.87 24.12
C ARG A 524 16.45 -17.05 25.44
N LEU A 525 16.29 -18.20 26.07
CA LEU A 525 17.14 -18.66 27.16
C LEU A 525 17.82 -19.96 26.73
N VAL A 526 19.13 -19.92 26.51
CA VAL A 526 19.87 -20.99 25.83
C VAL A 526 21.07 -21.43 26.66
N TYR A 527 21.23 -22.74 26.81
CA TYR A 527 22.48 -23.34 27.25
C TYR A 527 23.37 -23.60 26.02
N GLN A 528 24.56 -23.00 26.01
CA GLN A 528 25.52 -23.07 24.92
C GLN A 528 26.78 -23.82 25.35
N TYR A 529 27.20 -24.77 24.51
CA TYR A 529 28.43 -25.53 24.63
C TYR A 529 29.34 -25.23 23.45
N LEU A 530 30.56 -24.73 23.74
CA LEU A 530 31.60 -24.51 22.73
C LEU A 530 32.74 -25.49 22.98
N GLN A 531 32.97 -26.37 22.01
CA GLN A 531 34.07 -27.34 22.02
C GLN A 531 35.37 -26.71 21.51
N ILE A 532 35.81 -25.65 22.18
CA ILE A 532 37.11 -24.98 21.99
C ILE A 532 38.05 -25.33 23.15
N GLN A 533 39.31 -24.89 23.12
CA GLN A 533 40.28 -25.14 24.21
C GLN A 533 40.67 -23.83 24.91
N PRO A 534 40.28 -23.61 26.18
CA PRO A 534 39.46 -24.47 27.05
C PRO A 534 37.98 -24.54 26.64
N ARG A 535 37.29 -25.64 26.99
CA ARG A 535 35.86 -25.81 26.71
C ARG A 535 35.04 -24.76 27.45
N VAL A 536 34.01 -24.21 26.79
CA VAL A 536 33.16 -23.15 27.36
C VAL A 536 31.72 -23.64 27.45
N HIS A 537 31.12 -23.38 28.61
CA HIS A 537 29.71 -23.69 28.92
C HIS A 537 29.04 -22.42 29.41
N ASN A 538 28.04 -21.93 28.68
CA ASN A 538 27.36 -20.67 28.97
C ASN A 538 25.85 -20.89 29.10
N VAL A 539 25.22 -20.10 29.97
CA VAL A 539 23.78 -19.82 29.89
C VAL A 539 23.63 -18.42 29.32
N ALA A 540 22.93 -18.30 28.19
CA ALA A 540 22.73 -17.06 27.45
C ALA A 540 21.25 -16.65 27.48
N PHE A 541 21.02 -15.36 27.71
CA PHE A 541 19.74 -14.71 27.52
C PHE A 541 19.86 -13.81 26.28
N GLY A 542 19.09 -14.11 25.25
CA GLY A 542 19.13 -13.43 23.95
C GLY A 542 17.82 -12.75 23.61
N VAL A 543 17.91 -11.64 22.91
CA VAL A 543 16.81 -10.96 22.25
C VAL A 543 17.07 -11.04 20.76
N VAL A 544 16.08 -11.48 20.00
CA VAL A 544 16.16 -11.63 18.56
C VAL A 544 15.06 -10.77 17.97
N MET A 545 15.48 -9.73 17.26
CA MET A 545 14.61 -8.92 16.43
C MET A 545 14.53 -9.56 15.06
N GLN A 546 13.34 -9.59 14.50
CA GLN A 546 12.98 -10.33 13.31
C GLN A 546 11.98 -9.55 12.49
#